data_AF-A0A955GT89-F1
#
_entry.id   AF-A0A955GT89-F1
#
_cell.length_a   1.000
_cell.length_b   1.000
_cell.length_c   1.000
_cell.angle_alpha   90.00
_cell.angle_beta   90.00
_cell.angle_gamma   90.00
#
_symmetry.space_group_name_H-M   'P 1'
#
loop_
_entity.id
_entity.type
_entity.pdbx_description
1 polymer ?
#
loop_
_entity_poly.entity_id
_entity_poly.type
_entity_poly.pdbx_seq_one_letter_code
_entity_poly.pdbx_strand_id
1 'polypeptide(L)'
;VKLGDYKKAAKKANAETYETDVTDEEVAETITNLRKMRAQQDALKESQEEQPPSWNDIKDEDLPELTDDWVKTLGNFENVAAFETKIKENLAMEKEAKNNEKRRIAMIEGILEASEIEVPKAMADYELDKMLHEFEGNIAMTGMLFDDYLKSINKTRDDYRTEWADQATKRAKTELALTEIARKENIQADDEAIESEVNTIMDRYQGQQGIEENNVRAYVATVLTHQKVFEFLEGQK
;
A
#
# COMPACT_ATOMS: atom_id res chain seq x y z
N VAL A 1 -4.87 27.63 -1.89
CA VAL A 1 -3.67 26.84 -2.28
C VAL A 1 -2.85 27.69 -3.23
N LYS A 2 -1.58 27.96 -2.93
CA LYS A 2 -0.64 28.62 -3.85
C LYS A 2 0.50 27.65 -4.14
N LEU A 3 0.41 27.00 -5.30
CA LEU A 3 1.39 26.01 -5.72
C LEU A 3 2.73 26.67 -6.07
N GLY A 4 3.81 26.03 -5.62
CA GLY A 4 5.15 26.27 -6.12
C GLY A 4 5.38 25.70 -7.52
N ASP A 5 6.65 25.58 -7.90
CA ASP A 5 7.04 24.91 -9.14
C ASP A 5 7.01 23.38 -8.99
N TYR A 6 5.79 22.81 -9.01
CA TYR A 6 5.58 21.37 -8.89
C TYR A 6 6.19 20.56 -10.04
N LYS A 7 6.33 21.14 -11.24
CA LYS A 7 7.00 20.47 -12.36
C LYS A 7 8.49 20.32 -12.08
N LYS A 8 9.14 21.35 -11.52
CA LYS A 8 10.55 21.25 -11.09
C LYS A 8 10.72 20.25 -9.93
N ALA A 9 9.81 20.24 -8.96
CA ALA A 9 9.83 19.25 -7.88
C ALA A 9 9.71 17.81 -8.43
N ALA A 10 8.77 17.59 -9.36
CA ALA A 10 8.61 16.30 -10.02
C ALA A 10 9.85 15.86 -10.80
N LYS A 11 10.45 16.75 -11.61
CA LYS A 11 11.71 16.44 -12.32
C LYS A 11 12.84 16.03 -11.37
N LYS A 12 12.96 16.70 -10.22
CA LYS A 12 13.97 16.35 -9.21
C LYS A 12 13.73 14.95 -8.66
N ALA A 13 12.50 14.62 -8.28
CA ALA A 13 12.16 13.30 -7.77
C ALA A 13 12.32 12.19 -8.83
N ASN A 14 11.95 12.48 -10.08
CA ASN A 14 12.11 11.53 -11.20
C ASN A 14 13.57 11.27 -11.55
N ALA A 15 14.49 12.18 -11.22
CA ALA A 15 15.92 12.01 -11.43
C ALA A 15 16.59 11.12 -10.37
N GLU A 16 15.88 10.78 -9.28
CA GLU A 16 16.41 9.88 -8.26
C GLU A 16 16.44 8.43 -8.77
N THR A 17 17.60 7.80 -8.62
CA THR A 17 17.82 6.41 -8.99
C THR A 17 17.68 5.51 -7.77
N TYR A 18 16.97 4.40 -7.94
CA TYR A 18 16.78 3.40 -6.91
C TYR A 18 17.28 2.06 -7.42
N GLU A 19 17.76 1.20 -6.52
CA GLU A 19 18.23 -0.14 -6.86
C GLU A 19 17.07 -0.99 -7.39
N THR A 20 17.24 -1.59 -8.56
CA THR A 20 16.23 -2.40 -9.25
C THR A 20 16.64 -3.86 -9.44
N ASP A 21 17.94 -4.16 -9.30
CA ASP A 21 18.45 -5.50 -9.56
C ASP A 21 18.06 -6.45 -8.42
N VAL A 22 17.55 -7.62 -8.78
CA VAL A 22 17.30 -8.71 -7.83
C VAL A 22 18.47 -9.68 -7.89
N THR A 23 19.16 -9.81 -6.76
CA THR A 23 20.30 -10.72 -6.62
C THR A 23 19.84 -12.15 -6.47
N ASP A 24 20.69 -13.11 -6.84
CA ASP A 24 20.38 -14.53 -6.66
C ASP A 24 20.33 -14.92 -5.17
N GLU A 25 21.03 -14.16 -4.30
CA GLU A 25 20.94 -14.29 -2.83
C GLU A 25 19.54 -13.93 -2.31
N GLU A 26 18.94 -12.83 -2.78
CA GLU A 26 17.56 -12.46 -2.42
C GLU A 26 16.53 -13.49 -2.86
N VAL A 27 16.74 -14.11 -4.03
CA VAL A 27 15.89 -15.20 -4.51
C VAL A 27 16.02 -16.41 -3.59
N ALA A 28 17.25 -16.82 -3.26
CA ALA A 28 17.51 -17.95 -2.38
C ALA A 28 16.96 -17.74 -0.95
N GLU A 29 17.10 -16.54 -0.40
CA GLU A 29 16.53 -16.16 0.89
C GLU A 29 15.01 -16.22 0.87
N THR A 30 14.38 -15.68 -0.18
CA THR A 30 12.91 -15.72 -0.34
C THR A 30 12.39 -17.16 -0.40
N ILE A 31 13.08 -18.04 -1.15
CA ILE A 31 12.71 -19.46 -1.23
C ILE A 31 12.87 -20.16 0.12
N THR A 32 13.92 -19.81 0.87
CA THR A 32 14.15 -20.33 2.22
C THR A 32 13.05 -19.90 3.19
N ASN A 33 12.65 -18.63 3.15
CA ASN A 33 11.53 -18.11 3.95
C ASN A 33 10.20 -18.79 3.60
N LEU A 34 9.93 -19.04 2.32
CA LEU A 34 8.76 -19.80 1.88
C LEU A 34 8.76 -21.25 2.41
N ARG A 35 9.92 -21.92 2.39
CA ARG A 35 10.09 -23.27 2.98
C ARG A 35 9.81 -23.26 4.49
N LYS A 36 10.30 -22.25 5.23
CA LYS A 36 10.03 -22.07 6.67
C LYS A 36 8.55 -21.85 6.94
N MET A 37 7.91 -20.94 6.21
CA MET A 37 6.47 -20.69 6.34
C MET A 37 5.65 -21.96 6.06
N ARG A 38 6.06 -22.76 5.08
CA ARG A 38 5.37 -24.01 4.76
C ARG A 38 5.54 -25.08 5.85
N ALA A 39 6.77 -25.25 6.36
CA ALA A 39 7.04 -26.16 7.48
C ALA A 39 6.20 -25.79 8.72
N GLN A 40 6.07 -24.48 9.02
CA GLN A 40 5.18 -24.01 10.08
C GLN A 40 3.71 -24.39 9.83
N GLN A 41 3.22 -24.22 8.60
CA GLN A 41 1.85 -24.58 8.23
C GLN A 41 1.58 -26.08 8.33
N ASP A 42 2.54 -26.92 7.96
CA ASP A 42 2.37 -28.37 8.03
C ASP A 42 2.43 -28.84 9.50
N ALA A 43 3.30 -28.25 10.32
CA ALA A 43 3.30 -28.45 11.77
C ALA A 43 1.96 -28.02 12.43
N LEU A 44 1.34 -26.92 11.97
CA LEU A 44 0.00 -26.50 12.42
C LEU A 44 -1.10 -27.52 12.09
N LYS A 45 -0.98 -28.23 10.96
CA LYS A 45 -1.98 -29.22 10.53
C LYS A 45 -1.82 -30.57 11.23
N GLU A 46 -0.58 -30.94 11.53
CA GLU A 46 -0.25 -32.23 12.16
C GLU A 46 -0.36 -32.19 13.69
N SER A 47 -0.15 -31.02 14.30
CA SER A 47 -0.14 -30.86 15.75
C SER A 47 -1.53 -30.71 16.37
N GLN A 48 -1.72 -31.32 17.56
CA GLN A 48 -2.82 -31.00 18.48
C GLN A 48 -2.46 -29.86 19.45
N GLU A 49 -1.23 -29.32 19.38
CA GLU A 49 -0.75 -28.21 20.22
C GLU A 49 -1.24 -26.86 19.69
N GLU A 50 -1.63 -25.98 20.60
CA GLU A 50 -2.26 -24.70 20.27
C GLU A 50 -1.31 -23.67 19.63
N GLN A 51 0.01 -23.84 19.70
CA GLN A 51 1.00 -22.93 19.07
C GLN A 51 2.30 -23.63 18.63
N PRO A 52 2.52 -23.88 17.33
CA PRO A 52 3.80 -24.38 16.82
C PRO A 52 4.89 -23.30 16.84
N PRO A 53 6.18 -23.68 16.65
CA PRO A 53 7.27 -22.73 16.58
C PRO A 53 7.02 -21.65 15.52
N SER A 54 7.49 -20.43 15.79
CA SER A 54 7.50 -19.36 14.80
C SER A 54 8.31 -19.82 13.58
N TRP A 55 7.88 -19.48 12.37
CA TRP A 55 8.64 -19.82 11.16
C TRP A 55 10.08 -19.27 11.20
N ASN A 56 10.31 -18.16 11.92
CA ASN A 56 11.63 -17.58 12.14
C ASN A 56 12.57 -18.52 12.94
N ASP A 57 12.01 -19.38 13.77
CA ASP A 57 12.77 -20.29 14.65
C ASP A 57 13.03 -21.66 14.00
N ILE A 58 12.46 -21.91 12.81
CA ILE A 58 12.68 -23.14 12.04
C ILE A 58 14.08 -23.07 11.41
N LYS A 59 14.91 -24.06 11.75
CA LYS A 59 16.27 -24.18 11.22
C LYS A 59 16.26 -24.63 9.77
N ASP A 60 17.25 -24.16 9.01
CA ASP A 60 17.38 -24.48 7.58
C ASP A 60 17.58 -25.99 7.33
N GLU A 61 18.20 -26.68 8.30
CA GLU A 61 18.46 -28.14 8.30
C GLU A 61 17.17 -28.96 8.33
N ASP A 62 16.10 -28.42 8.91
CA ASP A 62 14.81 -29.10 9.09
C ASP A 62 13.83 -28.81 7.94
N LEU A 63 14.26 -28.07 6.92
CA LEU A 63 13.40 -27.67 5.80
C LEU A 63 13.31 -28.76 4.73
N PRO A 64 12.12 -29.02 4.17
CA PRO A 64 11.96 -29.97 3.06
C PRO A 64 12.84 -29.57 1.88
N GLU A 65 13.47 -30.52 1.19
CA GLU A 65 14.34 -30.23 0.05
C GLU A 65 13.60 -29.46 -1.06
N LEU A 66 14.29 -28.48 -1.65
CA LEU A 66 13.79 -27.76 -2.81
C LEU A 66 13.85 -28.68 -4.04
N THR A 67 12.74 -29.34 -4.33
CA THR A 67 12.60 -30.26 -5.48
C THR A 67 11.45 -29.83 -6.37
N ASP A 68 11.42 -30.33 -7.61
CA ASP A 68 10.33 -30.06 -8.56
C ASP A 68 8.97 -30.48 -7.99
N ASP A 69 8.93 -31.58 -7.23
CA ASP A 69 7.71 -32.07 -6.59
C ASP A 69 7.26 -31.15 -5.45
N TRP A 70 8.21 -30.63 -4.65
CA TRP A 70 7.89 -29.64 -3.61
C TRP A 70 7.32 -28.36 -4.23
N VAL A 71 7.95 -27.85 -5.28
CA VAL A 71 7.51 -26.63 -5.99
C VAL A 71 6.11 -26.76 -6.58
N LYS A 72 5.77 -27.94 -7.14
CA LYS A 72 4.41 -28.23 -7.63
C LYS A 72 3.34 -28.20 -6.54
N THR A 73 3.70 -28.38 -5.27
CA THR A 73 2.74 -28.24 -4.16
C THR A 73 2.36 -26.79 -3.88
N LEU A 74 3.16 -25.82 -4.33
CA LEU A 74 2.93 -24.40 -4.10
C LEU A 74 2.03 -23.75 -5.16
N GLY A 75 1.81 -24.43 -6.28
CA GLY A 75 1.00 -23.91 -7.38
C GLY A 75 1.36 -24.53 -8.72
N ASN A 76 0.98 -23.83 -9.79
CA ASN A 76 1.17 -24.30 -11.17
C ASN A 76 2.58 -24.01 -11.69
N PHE A 77 3.59 -24.56 -11.01
CA PHE A 77 5.01 -24.44 -11.38
C PHE A 77 5.52 -25.76 -11.99
N GLU A 78 6.25 -25.68 -13.09
CA GLU A 78 6.73 -26.88 -13.81
C GLU A 78 7.91 -27.57 -13.09
N ASN A 79 8.85 -26.78 -12.57
CA ASN A 79 10.09 -27.22 -11.93
C ASN A 79 10.69 -26.09 -11.08
N VAL A 80 11.78 -26.38 -10.37
CA VAL A 80 12.50 -25.41 -9.51
C VAL A 80 12.96 -24.19 -10.29
N ALA A 81 13.51 -24.35 -11.51
CA ALA A 81 14.01 -23.22 -12.30
C ALA A 81 12.90 -22.24 -12.72
N ALA A 82 11.72 -22.76 -13.08
CA ALA A 82 10.55 -21.94 -13.40
C ALA A 82 10.05 -21.18 -12.15
N PHE A 83 10.11 -21.82 -10.98
CA PHE A 83 9.76 -21.18 -9.70
C PHE A 83 10.76 -20.09 -9.30
N GLU A 84 12.06 -20.35 -9.36
CA GLU A 84 13.11 -19.34 -9.12
C GLU A 84 12.97 -18.13 -10.04
N THR A 85 12.72 -18.38 -11.33
CA THR A 85 12.46 -17.31 -12.30
C THR A 85 11.25 -16.48 -11.87
N LYS A 86 10.17 -17.13 -11.43
CA LYS A 86 8.97 -16.41 -10.99
C LYS A 86 9.19 -15.61 -9.71
N ILE A 87 9.94 -16.15 -8.76
CA ILE A 87 10.33 -15.42 -7.54
C ILE A 87 11.15 -14.19 -7.92
N LYS A 88 12.12 -14.32 -8.84
CA LYS A 88 12.92 -13.18 -9.32
C LYS A 88 12.06 -12.10 -9.98
N GLU A 89 11.11 -12.49 -10.84
CA GLU A 89 10.14 -11.55 -11.44
C GLU A 89 9.30 -10.85 -10.36
N ASN A 90 8.78 -11.59 -9.38
CA ASN A 90 7.96 -11.04 -8.31
C ASN A 90 8.74 -10.05 -7.44
N LEU A 91 9.98 -10.39 -7.07
CA LEU A 91 10.87 -9.50 -6.34
C LEU A 91 11.21 -8.24 -7.14
N ALA A 92 11.40 -8.37 -8.46
CA ALA A 92 11.67 -7.22 -9.33
C ALA A 92 10.45 -6.28 -9.39
N MET A 93 9.25 -6.84 -9.54
CA MET A 93 7.99 -6.07 -9.49
C MET A 93 7.80 -5.39 -8.13
N GLU A 94 8.11 -6.08 -7.02
CA GLU A 94 8.03 -5.50 -5.68
C GLU A 94 9.03 -4.35 -5.48
N LYS A 95 10.29 -4.52 -5.92
CA LYS A 95 11.30 -3.45 -5.89
C LYS A 95 10.86 -2.27 -6.74
N GLU A 96 10.36 -2.50 -7.95
CA GLU A 96 9.86 -1.45 -8.82
C GLU A 96 8.70 -0.68 -8.17
N ALA A 97 7.72 -1.39 -7.60
CA ALA A 97 6.60 -0.78 -6.87
C ALA A 97 7.08 0.06 -5.68
N LYS A 98 8.00 -0.46 -4.86
CA LYS A 98 8.61 0.29 -3.74
C LYS A 98 9.36 1.53 -4.22
N ASN A 99 10.07 1.43 -5.33
CA ASN A 99 10.82 2.55 -5.90
C ASN A 99 9.89 3.61 -6.50
N ASN A 100 8.80 3.21 -7.15
CA ASN A 100 7.73 4.11 -7.59
C ASN A 100 7.12 4.85 -6.40
N GLU A 101 6.82 4.14 -5.31
CA GLU A 101 6.28 4.77 -4.10
C GLU A 101 7.25 5.76 -3.47
N LYS A 102 8.54 5.41 -3.34
CA LYS A 102 9.57 6.33 -2.86
C LYS A 102 9.67 7.59 -3.72
N ARG A 103 9.64 7.44 -5.05
CA ARG A 103 9.61 8.58 -5.99
C ARG A 103 8.39 9.47 -5.77
N ARG A 104 7.19 8.87 -5.64
CA ARG A 104 5.95 9.61 -5.39
C ARG A 104 6.00 10.36 -4.06
N ILE A 105 6.52 9.74 -3.01
CA ILE A 105 6.72 10.40 -1.71
C ILE A 105 7.65 11.60 -1.86
N ALA A 106 8.84 11.41 -2.44
CA ALA A 106 9.81 12.50 -2.65
C ALA A 106 9.24 13.63 -3.53
N MET A 107 8.44 13.28 -4.53
CA MET A 107 7.74 14.22 -5.40
C MET A 107 6.72 15.05 -4.61
N ILE A 108 5.84 14.41 -3.84
CA ILE A 108 4.87 15.12 -3.00
C ILE A 108 5.58 16.00 -1.99
N GLU A 109 6.63 15.51 -1.33
CA GLU A 109 7.41 16.31 -0.38
C GLU A 109 7.98 17.56 -1.03
N GLY A 110 8.63 17.43 -2.20
CA GLY A 110 9.14 18.58 -2.94
C GLY A 110 8.06 19.56 -3.38
N ILE A 111 6.87 19.06 -3.75
CA ILE A 111 5.71 19.91 -4.12
C ILE A 111 5.22 20.68 -2.90
N LEU A 112 5.07 20.01 -1.76
CA LEU A 112 4.59 20.61 -0.52
C LEU A 112 5.57 21.63 0.03
N GLU A 113 6.88 21.35 0.00
CA GLU A 113 7.94 22.28 0.41
C GLU A 113 7.97 23.55 -0.45
N ALA A 114 7.70 23.43 -1.75
CA ALA A 114 7.68 24.56 -2.67
C ALA A 114 6.38 25.39 -2.62
N SER A 115 5.34 24.91 -1.92
CA SER A 115 3.99 25.46 -1.99
C SER A 115 3.54 26.08 -0.67
N GLU A 116 2.69 27.11 -0.76
CA GLU A 116 1.99 27.69 0.38
C GLU A 116 0.56 27.12 0.43
N ILE A 117 0.32 26.20 1.36
CA ILE A 117 -0.96 25.49 1.51
C ILE A 117 -1.43 25.61 2.95
N GLU A 118 -2.47 26.43 3.15
CA GLU A 118 -3.21 26.49 4.40
C GLU A 118 -4.26 25.39 4.43
N VAL A 119 -4.22 24.55 5.47
CA VAL A 119 -5.20 23.49 5.68
C VAL A 119 -6.18 23.91 6.76
N PRO A 120 -7.49 23.97 6.46
CA PRO A 120 -8.50 24.16 7.48
C PRO A 120 -8.45 23.01 8.49
N LYS A 121 -8.55 23.33 9.80
CA LYS A 121 -8.53 22.32 10.87
C LYS A 121 -9.52 21.18 10.62
N ALA A 122 -10.73 21.50 10.17
CA ALA A 122 -11.76 20.50 9.86
C ALA A 122 -11.32 19.49 8.78
N MET A 123 -10.50 19.91 7.81
CA MET A 123 -9.96 19.01 6.78
C MET A 123 -8.87 18.11 7.33
N ALA A 124 -7.98 18.64 8.18
CA ALA A 124 -6.98 17.82 8.87
C ALA A 124 -7.64 16.82 9.84
N ASP A 125 -8.66 17.25 10.59
CA ASP A 125 -9.45 16.38 11.47
C ASP A 125 -10.14 15.27 10.66
N TYR A 126 -10.70 15.59 9.48
CA TYR A 126 -11.30 14.60 8.58
C TYR A 126 -10.29 13.57 8.06
N GLU A 127 -9.08 14.00 7.66
CA GLU A 127 -8.02 13.06 7.27
C GLU A 127 -7.59 12.17 8.44
N LEU A 128 -7.53 12.73 9.65
CA LEU A 128 -7.18 11.97 10.85
C LEU A 128 -8.23 10.90 11.18
N ASP A 129 -9.51 11.25 11.03
CA ASP A 129 -10.62 10.31 11.20
C ASP A 129 -10.56 9.17 10.19
N LYS A 130 -10.27 9.48 8.92
CA LYS A 130 -10.05 8.47 7.86
C LYS A 130 -8.88 7.55 8.19
N MET A 131 -7.74 8.11 8.62
CA MET A 131 -6.57 7.33 9.03
C MET A 131 -6.89 6.36 10.17
N LEU A 132 -7.67 6.81 11.16
CA LEU A 132 -8.10 5.96 12.27
C LEU A 132 -9.07 4.87 11.81
N HIS A 133 -10.01 5.17 10.90
CA HIS A 133 -10.91 4.17 10.32
C HIS A 133 -10.17 3.13 9.49
N GLU A 134 -9.19 3.55 8.68
CA GLU A 134 -8.30 2.64 7.95
C GLU A 134 -7.59 1.68 8.91
N PHE A 135 -7.06 2.22 10.02
CA PHE A 135 -6.37 1.43 11.03
C PHE A 135 -7.31 0.45 11.74
N GLU A 136 -8.49 0.90 12.15
CA GLU A 136 -9.53 0.07 12.75
C GLU A 136 -9.94 -1.08 11.81
N GLY A 137 -10.13 -0.80 10.52
CA GLY A 137 -10.42 -1.81 9.50
C GLY A 137 -9.32 -2.87 9.39
N ASN A 138 -8.05 -2.44 9.38
CA ASN A 138 -6.91 -3.36 9.35
C ASN A 138 -6.85 -4.27 10.59
N ILE A 139 -7.15 -3.73 11.78
CA ILE A 139 -7.23 -4.52 13.02
C ILE A 139 -8.41 -5.50 12.96
N ALA A 140 -9.57 -5.07 12.47
CA ALA A 140 -10.73 -5.93 12.31
C ALA A 140 -10.46 -7.13 11.39
N MET A 141 -9.64 -6.96 10.34
CA MET A 141 -9.22 -8.07 9.46
C MET A 141 -8.39 -9.14 10.18
N THR A 142 -7.75 -8.81 11.31
CA THR A 142 -7.05 -9.79 12.16
C THR A 142 -7.99 -10.56 13.10
N GLY A 143 -9.29 -10.24 13.08
CA GLY A 143 -10.29 -10.83 13.97
C GLY A 143 -10.36 -10.19 15.37
N MET A 144 -9.65 -9.07 15.59
CA MET A 144 -9.64 -8.35 16.86
C MET A 144 -10.50 -7.08 16.79
N LEU A 145 -11.17 -6.74 17.90
CA LEU A 145 -11.85 -5.46 18.04
C LEU A 145 -10.83 -4.36 18.34
N PHE A 146 -10.99 -3.20 17.70
CA PHE A 146 -10.04 -2.10 17.81
C PHE A 146 -9.82 -1.61 19.25
N ASP A 147 -10.90 -1.49 20.04
CA ASP A 147 -10.80 -1.07 21.44
C ASP A 147 -10.04 -2.07 22.31
N ASP A 148 -10.08 -3.36 21.99
CA ASP A 148 -9.35 -4.39 22.73
C ASP A 148 -7.87 -4.43 22.32
N TYR A 149 -7.58 -4.20 21.04
CA TYR A 149 -6.22 -3.98 20.55
C TYR A 149 -5.56 -2.81 21.29
N LEU A 150 -6.23 -1.66 21.36
CA LEU A 150 -5.71 -0.47 22.03
C LEU A 150 -5.42 -0.72 23.53
N LYS A 151 -6.33 -1.42 24.23
CA LYS A 151 -6.10 -1.82 25.63
C LYS A 151 -4.87 -2.70 25.79
N SER A 152 -4.65 -3.66 24.88
CA SER A 152 -3.53 -4.61 24.97
C SER A 152 -2.16 -3.91 24.93
N ILE A 153 -2.07 -2.77 24.24
CA ILE A 153 -0.86 -1.95 24.12
C ILE A 153 -0.89 -0.69 25.03
N ASN A 154 -1.89 -0.59 25.91
CA ASN A 154 -2.11 0.56 26.79
C ASN A 154 -2.12 1.91 26.05
N LYS A 155 -2.80 1.96 24.89
CA LYS A 155 -3.06 3.17 24.11
C LYS A 155 -4.56 3.48 24.04
N THR A 156 -4.87 4.69 23.62
CA THR A 156 -6.22 5.18 23.36
C THR A 156 -6.33 5.73 21.94
N ARG A 157 -7.56 5.97 21.47
CA ARG A 157 -7.79 6.66 20.18
C ARG A 157 -7.16 8.07 20.18
N ASP A 158 -7.20 8.77 21.31
CA ASP A 158 -6.67 10.14 21.44
C ASP A 158 -5.15 10.20 21.38
N ASP A 159 -4.45 9.15 21.84
CA ASP A 159 -3.01 9.03 21.69
C ASP A 159 -2.64 9.02 20.20
N TYR A 160 -3.33 8.18 19.41
CA TYR A 160 -3.14 8.14 17.96
C TYR A 160 -3.56 9.45 17.27
N ARG A 161 -4.63 10.10 17.73
CA ARG A 161 -5.01 11.43 17.21
C ARG A 161 -3.88 12.45 17.37
N THR A 162 -3.22 12.43 18.52
CA THR A 162 -2.10 13.32 18.81
C THR A 162 -0.86 12.93 18.00
N GLU A 163 -0.51 11.64 17.97
CA GLU A 163 0.65 11.12 17.24
C GLU A 163 0.54 11.35 15.72
N TRP A 164 -0.67 11.29 15.16
CA TRP A 164 -0.90 11.37 13.72
C TRP A 164 -1.40 12.73 13.22
N ALA A 165 -1.55 13.72 14.10
CA ALA A 165 -2.05 15.06 13.73
C ALA A 165 -1.25 15.70 12.59
N ASP A 166 0.08 15.61 12.65
CA ASP A 166 0.97 16.16 11.62
C ASP A 166 0.86 15.38 10.30
N GLN A 167 0.72 14.06 10.38
CA GLN A 167 0.55 13.21 9.20
C GLN A 167 -0.80 13.45 8.52
N ALA A 168 -1.88 13.62 9.29
CA ALA A 168 -3.19 13.98 8.77
C ALA A 168 -3.18 15.35 8.11
N THR A 169 -2.49 16.32 8.72
CA THR A 169 -2.26 17.64 8.12
C THR A 169 -1.47 17.52 6.80
N LYS A 170 -0.45 16.66 6.74
CA LYS A 170 0.31 16.40 5.50
C LYS A 170 -0.58 15.76 4.43
N ARG A 171 -1.41 14.77 4.77
CA ARG A 171 -2.39 14.16 3.84
C ARG A 171 -3.37 15.20 3.28
N ALA A 172 -3.92 16.06 4.14
CA ALA A 172 -4.81 17.14 3.73
C ALA A 172 -4.12 18.16 2.81
N LYS A 173 -2.85 18.49 3.08
CA LYS A 173 -2.04 19.32 2.17
C LYS A 173 -1.86 18.66 0.81
N THR A 174 -1.55 17.37 0.78
CA THR A 174 -1.38 16.59 -0.45
C THR A 174 -2.67 16.59 -1.27
N GLU A 175 -3.82 16.32 -0.65
CA GLU A 175 -5.14 16.36 -1.28
C GLU A 175 -5.41 17.71 -1.97
N LEU A 176 -5.17 18.81 -1.26
CA LEU A 176 -5.31 20.17 -1.78
C LEU A 176 -4.32 20.47 -2.91
N ALA A 177 -3.07 20.01 -2.80
CA ALA A 177 -2.05 20.20 -3.81
C ALA A 177 -2.40 19.48 -5.11
N LEU A 178 -2.75 18.19 -5.03
CA LEU A 178 -3.12 17.37 -6.19
C LEU A 178 -4.38 17.90 -6.87
N THR A 179 -5.39 18.29 -6.10
CA THR A 179 -6.62 18.91 -6.63
C THR A 179 -6.33 20.22 -7.37
N GLU A 180 -5.47 21.07 -6.82
CA GLU A 180 -5.10 22.34 -7.47
C GLU A 180 -4.22 22.12 -8.72
N ILE A 181 -3.34 21.11 -8.72
CA ILE A 181 -2.57 20.71 -9.92
C ILE A 181 -3.53 20.21 -10.99
N ALA A 182 -4.47 19.32 -10.64
CA ALA A 182 -5.47 18.81 -11.57
C ALA A 182 -6.25 19.96 -12.22
N ARG A 183 -6.70 20.93 -11.41
CA ARG A 183 -7.39 22.13 -11.89
C ARG A 183 -6.53 22.98 -12.83
N LYS A 184 -5.25 23.19 -12.48
CA LYS A 184 -4.33 24.06 -13.24
C LYS A 184 -3.91 23.44 -14.57
N GLU A 185 -3.75 22.12 -14.62
CA GLU A 185 -3.36 21.38 -15.83
C GLU A 185 -4.57 20.80 -16.59
N ASN A 186 -5.80 21.06 -16.10
CA ASN A 186 -7.04 20.56 -16.68
C ASN A 186 -7.07 19.02 -16.82
N ILE A 187 -6.67 18.34 -15.75
CA ILE A 187 -6.65 16.87 -15.65
C ILE A 187 -7.94 16.40 -14.99
N GLN A 188 -8.62 15.45 -15.62
CA GLN A 188 -9.83 14.81 -15.11
C GLN A 188 -9.79 13.32 -15.42
N ALA A 189 -10.34 12.51 -14.51
CA ALA A 189 -10.59 11.09 -14.77
C ALA A 189 -11.59 10.88 -15.91
N ASP A 190 -11.47 9.76 -16.62
CA ASP A 190 -12.40 9.42 -17.70
C ASP A 190 -13.71 8.88 -17.11
N ASP A 191 -14.85 9.33 -17.63
CA ASP A 191 -16.17 8.93 -17.13
C ASP A 191 -16.37 7.40 -17.16
N GLU A 192 -15.87 6.73 -18.20
CA GLU A 192 -15.92 5.27 -18.33
C GLU A 192 -15.13 4.55 -17.23
N ALA A 193 -13.94 5.07 -16.88
CA ALA A 193 -13.14 4.52 -15.81
C ALA A 193 -13.80 4.74 -14.44
N ILE A 194 -14.37 5.93 -14.23
CA ILE A 194 -15.15 6.23 -13.01
C ILE A 194 -16.31 5.26 -12.88
N GLU A 195 -17.09 5.06 -13.94
CA GLU A 195 -18.26 4.17 -13.90
C GLU A 195 -17.89 2.71 -13.62
N SER A 196 -16.82 2.21 -14.27
CA SER A 196 -16.31 0.86 -14.03
C SER A 196 -15.92 0.64 -12.57
N GLU A 197 -15.20 1.58 -11.97
CA GLU A 197 -14.76 1.48 -10.57
C GLU A 197 -15.92 1.67 -9.58
N VAL A 198 -16.87 2.58 -9.86
CA VAL A 198 -18.09 2.74 -9.07
C VAL A 198 -18.87 1.42 -9.04
N ASN A 199 -19.11 0.81 -10.19
CA ASN A 199 -19.82 -0.47 -10.28
C ASN A 199 -19.08 -1.57 -9.49
N THR A 200 -17.76 -1.65 -9.62
CA THR A 200 -16.92 -2.62 -8.89
C THR A 200 -17.05 -2.46 -7.37
N ILE A 201 -17.05 -1.22 -6.87
CA ILE A 201 -17.21 -0.95 -5.43
C ILE A 201 -18.64 -1.25 -4.99
N MET A 202 -19.64 -0.77 -5.73
CA MET A 202 -21.06 -1.00 -5.38
C MET A 202 -21.39 -2.50 -5.35
N ASP A 203 -20.86 -3.28 -6.29
CA ASP A 203 -21.03 -4.74 -6.34
C ASP A 203 -20.40 -5.45 -5.14
N ARG A 204 -19.21 -5.01 -4.71
CA ARG A 204 -18.54 -5.58 -3.54
C ARG A 204 -19.32 -5.35 -2.24
N TYR A 205 -20.01 -4.22 -2.14
CA TYR A 205 -20.69 -3.79 -0.92
C TYR A 205 -22.23 -3.84 -1.01
N GLN A 206 -22.77 -4.61 -1.96
CA GLN A 206 -24.22 -4.78 -2.10
C GLN A 206 -24.85 -5.21 -0.76
N GLY A 207 -25.86 -4.47 -0.32
CA GLY A 207 -26.60 -4.75 0.91
C GLY A 207 -26.03 -4.12 2.19
N GLN A 208 -24.89 -3.42 2.12
CA GLN A 208 -24.43 -2.59 3.23
C GLN A 208 -25.17 -1.25 3.26
N GLN A 209 -25.64 -0.86 4.45
CA GLN A 209 -26.31 0.42 4.64
C GLN A 209 -25.29 1.57 4.72
N GLY A 210 -25.64 2.74 4.18
CA GLY A 210 -24.83 3.95 4.26
C GLY A 210 -23.82 4.16 3.13
N ILE A 211 -23.79 3.28 2.12
CA ILE A 211 -22.98 3.44 0.91
C ILE A 211 -23.87 3.99 -0.21
N GLU A 212 -23.73 5.27 -0.48
CA GLU A 212 -24.47 5.99 -1.52
C GLU A 212 -23.62 6.07 -2.80
N GLU A 213 -24.19 5.69 -3.94
CA GLU A 213 -23.48 5.67 -5.24
C GLU A 213 -22.84 7.03 -5.57
N ASN A 214 -23.53 8.14 -5.30
CA ASN A 214 -23.01 9.48 -5.55
C ASN A 214 -21.75 9.78 -4.73
N ASN A 215 -21.68 9.30 -3.48
CA ASN A 215 -20.50 9.49 -2.63
C ASN A 215 -19.34 8.61 -3.14
N VAL A 216 -19.64 7.37 -3.54
CA VAL A 216 -18.64 6.47 -4.16
C VAL A 216 -18.11 7.08 -5.45
N ARG A 217 -18.99 7.60 -6.31
CA ARG A 217 -18.61 8.26 -7.57
C ARG A 217 -17.74 9.47 -7.34
N ALA A 218 -18.07 10.33 -6.38
CA ALA A 218 -17.24 11.48 -6.03
C ALA A 218 -15.84 11.05 -5.54
N TYR A 219 -15.78 10.03 -4.66
CA TYR A 219 -14.51 9.48 -4.18
C TYR A 219 -13.66 8.90 -5.32
N VAL A 220 -14.25 8.04 -6.15
CA VAL A 220 -13.58 7.40 -7.30
C VAL A 220 -13.07 8.46 -8.28
N ALA A 221 -13.88 9.47 -8.61
CA ALA A 221 -13.48 10.55 -9.49
C ALA A 221 -12.24 11.30 -8.97
N THR A 222 -12.20 11.60 -7.66
CA THR A 222 -11.03 12.22 -7.03
C THR A 222 -9.81 11.32 -7.11
N VAL A 223 -9.93 10.05 -6.70
CA VAL A 223 -8.81 9.09 -6.69
C VAL A 223 -8.21 8.91 -8.08
N LEU A 224 -9.04 8.67 -9.09
CA LEU A 224 -8.59 8.49 -10.47
C LEU A 224 -8.00 9.79 -11.05
N THR A 225 -8.56 10.96 -10.69
CA THR A 225 -7.99 12.24 -11.11
C THR A 225 -6.60 12.45 -10.51
N HIS A 226 -6.42 12.12 -9.23
CA HIS A 226 -5.13 12.20 -8.55
C HIS A 226 -4.11 11.22 -9.13
N GLN A 227 -4.54 10.01 -9.49
CA GLN A 227 -3.69 9.07 -10.22
C GLN A 227 -3.20 9.66 -11.54
N LYS A 228 -4.08 10.27 -12.34
CA LYS A 228 -3.68 10.97 -13.57
C LYS A 228 -2.75 12.16 -13.32
N VAL A 229 -2.90 12.86 -12.19
CA VAL A 229 -1.94 13.90 -11.79
C VAL A 229 -0.56 13.30 -11.53
N PHE A 230 -0.47 12.16 -10.84
CA PHE A 230 0.81 11.46 -10.66
C PHE A 230 1.42 11.05 -12.00
N GLU A 231 0.66 10.44 -12.90
CA GLU A 231 1.13 10.06 -14.23
C GLU A 231 1.66 11.27 -15.01
N PHE A 232 0.97 12.41 -14.93
CA PHE A 232 1.42 13.67 -15.50
C PHE A 232 2.74 14.17 -14.89
N LEU A 233 2.89 14.08 -13.56
CA LEU A 233 4.09 14.52 -12.86
C LEU A 233 5.29 13.58 -13.10
N GLU A 234 5.06 12.27 -13.16
CA GLU A 234 6.04 11.24 -13.54
C GLU A 234 6.54 11.46 -14.98
N GLY A 235 5.70 11.99 -15.86
CA GLY A 235 6.08 12.39 -17.21
C GLY A 235 6.99 13.62 -17.29
N GLN A 236 7.22 14.34 -16.20
CA GLN A 236 8.08 15.52 -16.20
C GLN A 236 9.56 15.12 -16.21
N LYS A 237 10.23 15.37 -17.35
CA LYS A 237 11.67 15.15 -17.57
C LYS A 237 12.46 16.44 -17.43
#